data_AF-A0A4U9U5C9-F1
#
_entry.id   AF-A0A4U9U5C9-F1
#
_cell.length_a   1.000
_cell.length_b   1.000
_cell.length_c   1.000
_cell.angle_alpha   90.00
_cell.angle_beta   90.00
_cell.angle_gamma   90.00
#
_symmetry.space_group_name_H-M   'P 1'
#
loop_
_entity.id
_entity.type
_entity.pdbx_description
1 polymer ?
#
loop_
_entity_poly.entity_id
_entity_poly.type
_entity_poly.pdbx_seq_one_letter_code
_entity_poly.pdbx_strand_id
1 'polypeptide(L)'
;MRTTGIWAIALTTLLGSQVASAADLPGKGISVQPIQSTISEETFQTLLVSKALEKLGYDVKEPREVDYNVAYTSIAAGDATFLAVNWDQLHADQYQAAGGR
;
A
#
# COMPACT_ATOMS: atom_id res chain seq x y z
N MET A 1 32.17 2.74 51.58
CA MET A 1 31.34 3.44 50.58
C MET A 1 31.94 3.26 49.18
N ARG A 2 31.86 2.08 48.55
CA ARG A 2 32.44 1.84 47.20
C ARG A 2 31.63 0.87 46.32
N THR A 3 30.37 0.61 46.67
CA THR A 3 29.50 -0.32 45.92
C THR A 3 28.25 0.36 45.34
N THR A 4 27.93 1.59 45.75
CA THR A 4 26.75 2.36 45.30
C THR A 4 26.89 2.94 43.89
N GLY A 5 28.13 3.15 43.40
CA GLY A 5 28.37 3.72 42.06
C GLY A 5 28.11 2.74 40.90
N ILE A 6 28.26 1.43 41.12
CA ILE A 6 28.09 0.41 40.07
C ILE A 6 26.61 0.16 39.78
N TRP A 7 25.74 0.27 40.80
CA TRP A 7 24.29 0.12 40.64
C TRP A 7 23.64 1.30 39.91
N ALA A 8 24.18 2.52 40.04
CA ALA A 8 23.64 3.71 39.39
C ALA A 8 23.85 3.73 37.86
N ILE A 9 24.93 3.10 37.37
CA ILE A 9 25.25 3.02 35.93
C ILE A 9 24.41 1.93 35.24
N ALA A 10 24.07 0.84 35.94
CA ALA A 10 23.21 -0.21 35.41
C ALA A 10 21.73 0.21 35.27
N LEU A 11 21.27 1.17 36.09
CA LEU A 11 19.89 1.67 36.02
C LEU A 11 19.66 2.65 34.86
N THR A 12 20.70 3.37 34.43
CA THR A 12 20.63 4.33 33.33
C THR A 12 20.63 3.66 31.95
N THR A 13 21.25 2.49 31.80
CA THR A 13 21.18 1.70 30.54
C THR A 13 19.84 0.97 30.36
N LEU A 14 19.11 0.66 31.43
CA LEU A 14 17.77 0.06 31.35
C LEU A 14 16.69 1.05 30.92
N LEU A 15 16.85 2.34 31.23
CA LEU A 15 15.89 3.38 30.85
C LEU A 15 16.03 3.84 29.39
N GLY A 16 17.19 3.62 28.77
CA GLY A 16 17.43 3.96 27.36
C GLY A 16 16.93 2.91 26.35
N SER A 17 16.43 1.75 26.82
CA SER A 17 16.01 0.62 25.99
C SER A 17 14.48 0.50 25.84
N GLN A 18 13.72 1.49 26.32
CA GLN A 18 12.29 1.65 26.10
C GLN A 18 12.15 2.90 25.22
N VAL A 19 11.79 2.87 23.92
CA VAL A 19 10.60 2.27 23.32
C VAL A 19 10.92 2.05 21.83
N ALA A 20 11.27 0.83 21.41
CA ALA A 20 11.12 0.49 20.00
C ALA A 20 9.63 0.18 19.78
N SER A 21 8.81 1.23 19.63
CA SER A 21 7.43 1.04 19.16
C SER A 21 7.53 0.35 17.82
N ALA A 22 6.82 -0.78 17.66
CA ALA A 22 6.62 -1.34 16.34
C ALA A 22 6.06 -0.21 15.46
N ALA A 23 6.78 0.16 14.40
CA ALA A 23 6.28 1.14 13.46
C ALA A 23 4.95 0.60 12.94
N ASP A 24 3.89 1.41 13.03
CA ASP A 24 2.62 1.05 12.43
C ASP A 24 2.85 0.76 10.94
N LEU A 25 2.20 -0.30 10.45
CA LEU A 25 2.28 -0.63 9.03
C LEU A 25 1.77 0.55 8.20
N PRO A 26 2.42 0.86 7.06
CA PRO A 26 2.15 2.08 6.31
C PRO A 26 0.70 2.19 5.78
N GLY A 27 0.00 1.07 5.62
CA GLY A 27 -1.39 1.03 5.17
C GLY A 27 -2.45 1.09 6.27
N LYS A 28 -2.06 1.13 7.56
CA LYS A 28 -3.01 1.06 8.67
C LYS A 28 -4.06 2.16 8.58
N GLY A 29 -5.33 1.76 8.48
CA GLY A 29 -6.47 2.68 8.38
C GLY A 29 -6.71 3.24 6.97
N ILE A 30 -5.98 2.76 5.96
CA ILE A 30 -6.14 3.17 4.57
C ILE A 30 -6.81 2.02 3.80
N SER A 31 -7.95 2.32 3.18
CA SER A 31 -8.65 1.39 2.29
C SER A 31 -8.23 1.62 0.84
N VAL A 32 -8.05 0.55 0.08
CA VAL A 32 -7.67 0.61 -1.34
C VAL A 32 -8.66 -0.18 -2.18
N GLN A 33 -8.96 0.34 -3.35
CA GLN A 33 -9.87 -0.26 -4.33
C GLN A 33 -9.10 -0.62 -5.59
N PRO A 34 -8.67 -1.89 -5.76
CA PRO A 34 -8.12 -2.36 -7.02
C PRO A 34 -9.17 -2.28 -8.13
N ILE A 35 -8.72 -2.05 -9.36
CA ILE A 35 -9.56 -2.09 -10.55
C ILE A 35 -8.80 -2.80 -11.69
N GLN A 36 -9.52 -3.52 -12.53
CA GLN A 36 -8.99 -4.26 -13.68
C GLN A 36 -10.03 -4.35 -14.81
N SER A 37 -9.67 -4.95 -15.94
CA SER A 37 -10.65 -5.27 -16.98
C SER A 37 -11.41 -6.56 -16.68
N THR A 38 -12.32 -6.94 -17.57
CA THR A 38 -13.05 -8.22 -17.51
C THR A 38 -12.21 -9.41 -18.01
N ILE A 39 -10.93 -9.21 -18.34
CA ILE A 39 -10.01 -10.27 -18.77
C ILE A 39 -9.54 -11.02 -17.52
N SER A 40 -9.95 -12.28 -17.39
CA SER A 40 -9.67 -13.07 -16.17
C SER A 40 -8.17 -13.32 -15.94
N GLU A 41 -7.36 -13.32 -17.00
CA GLU A 41 -5.90 -13.47 -16.93
C GLU A 41 -5.21 -12.34 -16.14
N GLU A 42 -5.85 -11.18 -16.03
CA GLU A 42 -5.35 -10.02 -15.28
C GLU A 42 -5.46 -10.20 -13.76
N THR A 43 -6.38 -11.06 -13.31
CA THR A 43 -6.70 -11.22 -11.90
C THR A 43 -5.50 -11.68 -11.08
N PHE A 44 -4.64 -12.53 -11.63
CA PHE A 44 -3.47 -13.03 -10.91
C PHE A 44 -2.53 -11.91 -10.46
N GLN A 45 -2.13 -11.02 -11.38
CA GLN A 45 -1.21 -9.93 -11.06
C GLN A 45 -1.88 -8.85 -10.18
N THR A 46 -3.18 -8.59 -10.38
CA THR A 46 -3.94 -7.69 -9.50
C THR A 46 -3.96 -8.21 -8.06
N LEU A 47 -4.26 -9.50 -7.87
CA LEU A 47 -4.27 -10.12 -6.55
C LEU A 47 -2.87 -10.19 -5.91
N LEU A 48 -1.80 -10.35 -6.70
CA LEU A 48 -0.43 -10.30 -6.18
C LEU A 48 -0.12 -8.96 -5.53
N VAL A 49 -0.46 -7.84 -6.20
CA VAL A 49 -0.29 -6.49 -5.64
C VAL A 49 -1.20 -6.29 -4.42
N SER A 50 -2.46 -6.73 -4.49
CA SER A 50 -3.40 -6.69 -3.37
C SER A 50 -2.84 -7.42 -2.14
N LYS A 51 -2.28 -8.62 -2.30
CA LYS A 51 -1.66 -9.37 -1.18
C LYS A 51 -0.45 -8.67 -0.59
N ALA A 52 0.36 -8.00 -1.41
CA ALA A 52 1.45 -7.17 -0.89
C ALA A 52 0.91 -5.98 -0.05
N LEU A 53 -0.14 -5.30 -0.54
CA LEU A 53 -0.78 -4.20 0.19
C LEU A 53 -1.44 -4.68 1.50
N GLU A 54 -2.10 -5.83 1.51
CA GLU A 54 -2.61 -6.44 2.75
C GLU A 54 -1.49 -6.65 3.79
N LYS A 55 -0.31 -7.13 3.36
CA LYS A 55 0.86 -7.30 4.24
C LYS A 55 1.45 -5.98 4.73
N LEU A 56 1.23 -4.90 3.98
CA LEU A 56 1.56 -3.53 4.36
C LEU A 56 0.46 -2.87 5.21
N GLY A 57 -0.58 -3.61 5.61
CA GLY A 57 -1.61 -3.15 6.57
C GLY A 57 -2.79 -2.41 5.95
N TYR A 58 -2.91 -2.38 4.62
CA TYR A 58 -4.04 -1.78 3.92
C TYR A 58 -5.30 -2.66 4.02
N ASP A 59 -6.47 -2.02 4.06
CA ASP A 59 -7.76 -2.68 3.84
C ASP A 59 -8.02 -2.78 2.33
N VAL A 60 -7.74 -3.93 1.73
CA VAL A 60 -7.83 -4.13 0.28
C VAL A 60 -9.18 -4.72 -0.09
N LYS A 61 -9.97 -3.96 -0.86
CA LYS A 61 -11.25 -4.42 -1.40
C LYS A 61 -11.07 -5.43 -2.54
N GLU A 62 -12.12 -6.17 -2.85
CA GLU A 62 -12.14 -7.01 -4.06
C GLU A 62 -11.93 -6.15 -5.32
N PRO A 63 -11.16 -6.64 -6.31
CA PRO A 63 -10.99 -5.94 -7.58
C PRO A 63 -12.34 -5.68 -8.27
N ARG A 64 -12.55 -4.45 -8.73
CA ARG A 64 -13.66 -4.15 -9.64
C ARG A 64 -13.25 -4.41 -11.08
N GLU A 65 -14.12 -5.03 -11.86
CA GLU A 65 -13.93 -5.25 -13.29
C GLU A 65 -14.71 -4.22 -14.09
N VAL A 66 -14.04 -3.46 -14.96
CA VAL A 66 -14.64 -2.41 -15.79
C VAL A 66 -13.90 -2.26 -17.14
N ASP A 67 -14.46 -1.51 -18.09
CA ASP A 67 -13.70 -1.09 -19.29
C ASP A 67 -12.49 -0.21 -18.91
N TYR A 68 -11.41 -0.28 -19.68
CA TYR A 68 -10.19 0.50 -19.39
C TYR A 68 -10.44 2.00 -19.27
N ASN A 69 -11.29 2.60 -20.11
CA ASN A 69 -11.59 4.04 -19.99
C ASN A 69 -12.21 4.37 -18.63
N VAL A 70 -13.11 3.49 -18.16
CA VAL A 70 -13.72 3.59 -16.83
C VAL A 70 -12.67 3.38 -15.74
N ALA A 71 -11.72 2.46 -15.93
CA ALA A 71 -10.64 2.23 -14.98
C ALA A 71 -9.75 3.48 -14.80
N TYR A 72 -9.25 4.06 -15.89
CA TYR A 72 -8.40 5.25 -15.83
C TYR A 72 -9.15 6.47 -15.28
N THR A 73 -10.39 6.71 -15.70
CA THR A 73 -11.19 7.83 -15.17
C THR A 73 -11.54 7.64 -13.69
N SER A 74 -11.81 6.40 -13.25
CA SER A 74 -12.05 6.09 -11.82
C SER A 74 -10.80 6.34 -10.98
N ILE A 75 -9.61 6.00 -11.49
CA ILE A 75 -8.34 6.29 -10.78
C ILE A 75 -8.09 7.79 -10.73
N ALA A 76 -8.28 8.50 -11.84
CA ALA A 76 -8.10 9.96 -11.90
C ALA A 76 -9.07 10.71 -10.97
N ALA A 77 -10.29 10.21 -10.80
CA ALA A 77 -11.29 10.74 -9.88
C ALA A 77 -11.04 10.38 -8.39
N GLY A 78 -10.21 9.36 -8.12
CA GLY A 78 -9.97 8.84 -6.77
C GLY A 78 -10.96 7.77 -6.30
N ASP A 79 -11.86 7.30 -7.19
CA ASP A 79 -12.83 6.23 -6.91
C ASP A 79 -12.20 4.83 -6.96
N ALA A 80 -11.01 4.70 -7.56
CA ALA A 80 -10.17 3.52 -7.56
C ALA A 80 -8.72 3.89 -7.24
N THR A 81 -7.95 2.93 -6.71
CA THR A 81 -6.62 3.21 -6.18
C THR A 81 -5.50 2.84 -7.15
N PHE A 82 -5.60 1.67 -7.80
CA PHE A 82 -4.55 1.22 -8.73
C PHE A 82 -5.10 0.27 -9.80
N LEU A 83 -4.39 0.24 -10.93
CA LEU A 83 -4.54 -0.70 -12.03
C LEU A 83 -3.21 -1.43 -12.22
N ALA A 84 -3.16 -2.75 -11.98
CA ALA A 84 -1.93 -3.53 -12.11
C ALA A 84 -1.60 -3.93 -13.57
N VAL A 85 -2.43 -3.52 -14.52
CA VAL A 85 -2.43 -3.93 -15.94
C VAL A 85 -2.41 -2.71 -16.87
N ASN A 86 -1.64 -1.70 -16.51
CA ASN A 86 -1.35 -0.62 -17.44
C ASN A 86 -0.39 -1.10 -18.53
N TRP A 87 -0.88 -1.22 -19.77
CA TRP A 87 -0.06 -1.57 -20.93
C TRP A 87 0.52 -0.29 -21.56
N ASP A 88 1.85 -0.16 -21.49
CA ASP A 88 2.54 0.97 -22.13
C ASP A 88 2.31 0.96 -23.66
N GLN A 89 2.18 2.15 -24.25
CA GLN A 89 1.71 2.43 -25.61
C GLN A 89 0.25 2.03 -25.90
N LEU A 90 -0.19 0.83 -25.52
CA LEU A 90 -1.54 0.35 -25.81
C LEU A 90 -2.62 1.16 -25.09
N HIS A 91 -2.33 1.60 -23.86
CA HIS A 91 -3.25 2.39 -23.05
C HIS A 91 -2.89 3.88 -22.97
N ALA A 92 -1.97 4.35 -23.83
CA ALA A 92 -1.47 5.71 -23.79
C ALA A 92 -2.60 6.75 -23.96
N ASP A 93 -3.54 6.49 -24.87
CA ASP A 93 -4.67 7.38 -25.13
C ASP A 93 -5.62 7.47 -23.93
N GLN A 94 -5.94 6.33 -23.30
CA GLN A 94 -6.79 6.29 -22.11
C GLN A 94 -6.12 6.98 -20.92
N TYR A 95 -4.81 6.77 -20.74
CA TYR A 95 -4.01 7.43 -19.70
C TYR A 95 -3.99 8.96 -19.89
N GLN A 96 -3.72 9.42 -21.12
CA GLN A 96 -3.71 10.86 -21.46
C GLN A 96 -5.10 11.48 -21.33
N ALA A 97 -6.15 10.78 -21.79
CA ALA A 97 -7.54 11.24 -21.68
C ALA A 97 -7.99 11.41 -20.23
N ALA A 98 -7.44 10.61 -19.30
CA ALA A 98 -7.66 10.74 -17.87
C ALA A 98 -6.78 11.81 -17.19
N GLY A 99 -5.96 12.55 -17.94
CA GLY A 99 -5.10 13.62 -17.43
C GLY A 99 -3.69 13.19 -17.03
N GLY A 100 -3.30 11.96 -17.36
CA GLY A 100 -1.93 11.48 -17.25
C GLY A 100 -0.96 12.26 -18.15
N ARG A 101 0.30 12.40 -17.73
CA ARG A 101 1.32 13.21 -18.41
C ARG A 101 2.64 12.46 -18.50
#